data_AF-A0A497PP04-F1
#
_entry.id   AF-A0A497PP04-F1
#
_cell.length_a   1.000
_cell.length_b   1.000
_cell.length_c   1.000
_cell.angle_alpha   90.00
_cell.angle_beta   90.00
_cell.angle_gamma   90.00
#
_symmetry.space_group_name_H-M   'P 1'
#
loop_
_entity.id
_entity.type
_entity.pdbx_description
1 polymer ?
#
loop_
_entity_poly.entity_id
_entity_poly.type
_entity_poly.pdbx_seq_one_letter_code
_entity_poly.pdbx_strand_id
1 'polypeptide(L)' 'MKILHTSDLHLKNVGDERWQALEEILELARNEKVNLLIISGDLFDRHYDAQNLRDKIRPLFSGNDFKIII' A
#
# COMPACT_ATOMS: atom_id res chain seq x y z
N MET A 1 -13.21 3.64 -15.89
CA MET A 1 -12.71 3.30 -14.54
C MET A 1 -11.32 2.72 -14.71
N LYS A 2 -10.31 3.27 -14.05
CA LYS A 2 -8.92 2.82 -14.13
C LYS A 2 -8.51 2.15 -12.81
N ILE A 3 -7.89 0.99 -12.89
CA ILE A 3 -7.54 0.16 -11.73
C ILE A 3 -6.03 -0.08 -11.75
N LEU A 4 -5.38 0.08 -10.60
CA LEU A 4 -4.04 -0.45 -10.34
C LEU A 4 -4.18 -1.69 -9.48
N HIS A 5 -3.53 -2.78 -9.86
CA HIS A 5 -3.57 -4.04 -9.14
C HIS A 5 -2.15 -4.52 -8.90
N THR A 6 -1.84 -4.89 -7.66
CA THR A 6 -0.53 -5.41 -7.24
C THR A 6 -0.70 -6.48 -6.15
N SER A 7 0.37 -7.19 -5.80
CA SER A 7 0.39 -8.24 -4.78
C SER A 7 1.73 -8.27 -4.03
N ASP A 8 1.75 -9.00 -2.91
CA ASP A 8 2.97 -9.51 -2.25
C ASP A 8 4.03 -8.46 -1.89
N LEU A 9 3.61 -7.35 -1.28
CA LEU A 9 4.51 -6.29 -0.83
C LEU A 9 5.37 -6.69 0.37
N HIS A 10 4.87 -7.60 1.22
CA HIS A 10 5.58 -8.14 2.39
C HIS A 10 6.32 -7.08 3.23
N LEU A 11 5.62 -6.03 3.69
CA LEU A 11 6.19 -4.94 4.47
C LEU A 11 6.84 -5.42 5.78
N LYS A 12 8.01 -4.87 6.13
CA LYS A 12 8.77 -5.22 7.35
C LYS A 12 9.07 -4.03 8.23
N ASN A 13 9.64 -2.96 7.69
CA ASN A 13 10.04 -1.77 8.45
C ASN A 13 9.67 -0.49 7.70
N VAL A 14 9.41 0.59 8.43
CA VAL A 14 9.25 1.90 7.81
C VAL A 14 10.59 2.35 7.23
N GLY A 15 10.57 2.82 5.98
CA GLY A 15 11.75 3.34 5.29
C GLY A 15 12.67 2.29 4.68
N ASP A 16 12.33 0.99 4.77
CA ASP A 16 13.00 -0.02 3.95
C ASP A 16 12.54 0.03 2.48
N GLU A 17 13.19 -0.74 1.62
CA GLU A 17 12.89 -0.80 0.18
C GLU A 17 11.42 -1.14 -0.11
N ARG A 18 10.80 -2.03 0.68
CA ARG A 18 9.41 -2.47 0.47
C ARG A 18 8.42 -1.38 0.88
N TRP A 19 8.74 -0.64 1.93
CA TRP A 19 7.98 0.55 2.31
C TRP A 19 8.06 1.65 1.26
N GLN A 20 9.26 1.91 0.73
CA GLN A 20 9.46 2.87 -0.35
C GLN A 20 8.69 2.45 -1.61
N ALA A 21 8.69 1.17 -1.95
CA ALA A 21 7.90 0.64 -3.05
C ALA A 21 6.39 0.89 -2.85
N LEU A 22 5.87 0.74 -1.62
CA LEU A 22 4.47 1.09 -1.34
C LEU A 22 4.21 2.58 -1.56
N GLU A 23 5.11 3.46 -1.12
CA GLU A 23 4.99 4.91 -1.31
C GLU A 23 4.97 5.28 -2.80
N GLU A 24 5.86 4.67 -3.59
CA GLU A 24 5.90 4.83 -5.05
C GLU A 24 4.62 4.33 -5.74
N ILE A 25 4.06 3.19 -5.31
CA ILE A 25 2.80 2.67 -5.85
C ILE A 25 1.64 3.63 -5.58
N LEU A 26 1.58 4.21 -4.39
CA LEU A 26 0.56 5.19 -4.02
C LEU A 26 0.71 6.49 -4.82
N GLU A 27 1.93 6.95 -5.04
CA GLU A 27 2.22 8.10 -5.88
C GLU A 27 1.85 7.84 -7.35
N LEU A 28 2.23 6.68 -7.88
CA LEU A 28 1.86 6.26 -9.24
C LEU A 28 0.34 6.20 -9.39
N ALA A 29 -0.38 5.63 -8.42
CA ALA A 29 -1.84 5.59 -8.43
C ALA A 29 -2.47 7.00 -8.48
N ARG A 30 -1.91 7.96 -7.73
CA ARG A 30 -2.34 9.38 -7.78
C ARG A 30 -2.07 10.00 -9.15
N ASN A 31 -0.83 9.89 -9.64
CA ASN A 31 -0.39 10.51 -10.89
C ASN A 31 -1.17 9.96 -12.09
N GLU A 32 -1.42 8.65 -12.09
CA GLU A 32 -2.19 7.95 -13.11
C GLU A 32 -3.71 8.13 -12.97
N LYS A 33 -4.17 8.85 -11.94
CA LYS A 33 -5.57 9.14 -11.63
C LYS A 33 -6.44 7.87 -11.62
N VAL A 34 -5.96 6.83 -10.95
CA VAL A 34 -6.72 5.59 -10.83
C VAL A 34 -7.95 5.81 -9.95
N ASN A 35 -8.98 4.99 -10.12
CA ASN A 35 -10.17 5.03 -9.27
C ASN A 35 -10.07 4.03 -8.11
N LEU A 36 -9.30 2.96 -8.31
CA LEU A 36 -9.17 1.84 -7.39
C LEU A 36 -7.75 1.28 -7.44
N LEU A 37 -7.12 1.15 -6.27
CA LEU A 37 -5.92 0.37 -6.03
C LEU A 37 -6.32 -0.94 -5.31
N ILE A 38 -5.92 -2.07 -5.86
CA ILE A 38 -6.11 -3.39 -5.27
C ILE A 38 -4.74 -3.96 -4.91
N ILE A 39 -4.57 -4.39 -3.66
CA ILE A 39 -3.38 -5.07 -3.18
C ILE A 39 -3.79 -6.48 -2.75
N SER A 40 -3.68 -7.46 -3.65
CA SER A 40 -4.17 -8.82 -3.43
C SER A 40 -3.02 -9.77 -3.09
N GLY A 41 -2.83 -10.07 -1.81
CA GLY A 41 -1.75 -10.96 -1.35
C GLY A 41 -1.17 -10.49 -0.02
N ASP A 42 0.06 -10.92 0.27
CA ASP A 42 0.65 -10.64 1.58
C ASP A 42 1.16 -9.19 1.66
N LEU A 43 0.37 -8.34 2.32
CA LEU A 43 0.78 -6.96 2.60
C LEU A 43 1.95 -6.91 3.60
N PHE A 44 2.01 -7.84 4.55
CA PHE A 44 3.03 -7.89 5.60
C PHE A 44 3.87 -9.15 5.47
N ASP A 45 5.16 -9.07 5.80
CA ASP A 45 6.06 -10.23 5.72
C ASP A 45 5.71 -11.29 6.78
N ARG A 46 5.35 -10.85 7.99
CA ARG A 46 4.93 -11.73 9.10
C ARG A 46 3.77 -11.11 9.88
N HIS A 47 3.03 -11.95 10.60
CA HIS A 47 1.88 -11.49 11.40
C HIS A 47 2.21 -10.43 12.46
N TYR A 48 3.38 -10.50 13.10
CA TYR A 48 3.78 -9.49 14.09
C TYR A 48 4.11 -8.13 13.44
N ASP A 49 4.59 -8.12 12.20
CA ASP A 49 4.90 -6.89 11.48
C ASP A 49 3.62 -6.07 11.23
N ALA A 50 2.48 -6.74 11.00
CA ALA A 50 1.16 -6.10 10.89
C ALA A 50 0.78 -5.32 12.15
N GLN A 51 1.10 -5.83 13.35
CA GLN A 51 0.78 -5.13 14.60
C GLN A 51 1.60 -3.84 14.77
N ASN A 52 2.88 -3.88 14.40
CA ASN A 52 3.78 -2.73 14.55
C ASN A 52 3.56 -1.65 13.48
N LEU A 53 3.21 -2.06 12.26
CA LEU A 53 3.12 -1.17 11.10
C LEU A 53 1.72 -0.61 10.87
N ARG A 54 0.68 -1.16 11.49
CA ARG A 54 -0.72 -0.74 11.26
C ARG A 54 -0.93 0.76 11.43
N ASP A 55 -0.40 1.32 12.51
CA ASP A 55 -0.55 2.76 12.81
C ASP A 55 0.23 3.63 11.83
N LYS A 56 1.25 3.08 11.18
CA LYS A 56 2.07 3.77 10.17
C LYS A 56 1.46 3.70 8.78
N ILE A 57 0.81 2.58 8.43
CA ILE A 57 0.14 2.40 7.13
C ILE A 57 -1.17 3.17 7.06
N ARG A 58 -1.93 3.24 8.16
CA ARG A 58 -3.27 3.84 8.16
C ARG A 58 -3.30 5.27 7.60
N PRO A 59 -2.36 6.17 7.93
CA PRO A 59 -2.25 7.48 7.29
C PRO A 59 -1.99 7.41 5.78
N LEU A 60 -1.15 6.48 5.31
CA LEU A 60 -0.84 6.34 3.88
C LEU A 60 -2.07 5.92 3.06
N PHE A 61 -2.97 5.14 3.64
CA PHE A 61 -4.17 4.65 2.96
C PHE A 61 -5.37 5.60 3.12
N SER A 62 -5.27 6.60 3.97
CA SER A 62 -6.34 7.57 4.23
C SER A 62 -6.18 8.81 3.36
N GLY A 63 -7.31 9.43 2.98
CA GLY A 63 -7.30 10.72 2.27
C GLY A 63 -6.83 10.68 0.81
N ASN A 64 -6.74 9.49 0.20
CA ASN A 64 -6.48 9.36 -1.23
C ASN A 64 -7.75 9.62 -2.05
N ASP A 65 -7.58 10.17 -3.24
CA ASP A 65 -8.68 10.40 -4.22
C ASP A 65 -9.16 9.08 -4.88
N PHE A 66 -8.54 7.95 -4.53
CA PHE A 66 -8.91 6.62 -4.98
C PHE A 66 -9.18 5.69 -3.80
N LYS A 67 -9.96 4.64 -4.05
CA LYS A 67 -10.22 3.60 -3.06
C LYS A 67 -9.05 2.62 -3.03
N ILE A 68 -8.76 2.09 -1.84
CA ILE A 68 -7.79 1.01 -1.65
C ILE A 68 -8.55 -0.21 -1.11
N ILE A 69 -8.35 -1.36 -1.73
CA ILE A 69 -8.85 -2.65 -1.27
C ILE A 69 -7.64 -3.57 -1.07
N ILE A 70 -7.61 -4.24 0.07
CA ILE A 70 -6.56 -5.15 0.53
C ILE A 70 -7.23 -6.47 0.92
#